data_AF-A0A9K3ENM4-F1
#
_entry.id   AF-A0A9K3ENM4-F1
#
_cell.length_a   1.000
_cell.length_b   1.000
_cell.length_c   1.000
_cell.angle_alpha   90.00
_cell.angle_beta   90.00
_cell.angle_gamma   90.00
#
_symmetry.space_group_name_H-M   'P 1'
#
loop_
_entity.id
_entity.type
_entity.pdbx_description
1 polymer ?
#
loop_
_entity_poly.entity_id
_entity_poly.type
_entity_poly.pdbx_seq_one_letter_code
_entity_poly.pdbx_strand_id
1 'polypeptide(L)'
;MVTEDVGLSLSYRLSLNGLLFWVLYTSCFVENRMVSVERIKQFTNIPSKAEWVKKDKSPPPNWPTHGSLELRNLQVTRKFYHHVEVLTCGFGL
;
A
#
# COMPACT_ATOMS: atom_id res chain seq x y z
N MET A 1 -35.99 26.73 -37.93
CA MET A 1 -34.79 25.90 -38.15
C MET A 1 -33.95 25.67 -36.88
N VAL A 2 -34.09 26.48 -35.82
CA VAL A 2 -33.29 26.34 -34.57
C VAL A 2 -33.82 25.26 -33.61
N THR A 3 -35.08 24.85 -33.72
CA THR A 3 -35.73 23.92 -32.78
C THR A 3 -35.27 22.46 -32.95
N GLU A 4 -34.89 22.05 -34.16
CA GLU A 4 -34.45 20.68 -34.48
C GLU A 4 -33.12 20.34 -33.78
N ASP A 5 -32.17 21.28 -33.80
CA ASP A 5 -30.84 21.11 -33.20
C ASP A 5 -30.88 21.08 -31.66
N VAL A 6 -31.85 21.77 -31.07
CA VAL A 6 -32.02 21.81 -29.60
C VAL A 6 -32.49 20.45 -29.08
N GLY A 7 -33.44 19.79 -29.77
CA GLY A 7 -33.92 18.46 -29.40
C GLY A 7 -32.80 17.41 -29.47
N LEU A 8 -32.05 17.41 -30.57
CA LEU A 8 -30.91 16.52 -30.76
C LEU A 8 -29.80 16.76 -29.71
N SER A 9 -29.44 18.03 -29.47
CA SER A 9 -28.43 18.39 -28.46
C SER A 9 -28.85 17.96 -27.06
N LEU A 10 -30.12 18.13 -26.70
CA LEU A 10 -30.64 17.73 -25.39
C LEU A 10 -30.63 16.21 -25.20
N SER A 11 -31.06 15.45 -26.22
CA SER A 11 -31.01 13.98 -26.19
C SER A 11 -29.58 13.47 -25.99
N TYR A 12 -28.61 14.01 -26.73
CA TYR A 12 -27.20 13.64 -26.55
C TYR A 12 -26.67 14.03 -25.18
N ARG A 13 -26.97 15.24 -24.69
CA ARG A 13 -26.55 15.70 -23.36
C ARG A 13 -27.10 14.81 -22.25
N LEU A 14 -28.35 14.36 -22.36
CA LEU A 14 -28.96 13.50 -21.35
C LEU A 14 -28.33 12.11 -21.33
N SER A 15 -28.05 11.52 -22.50
CA SER A 15 -27.33 10.25 -22.62
C SER A 15 -25.91 10.35 -22.06
N LEU A 16 -25.19 11.44 -22.36
CA LEU A 16 -23.85 11.70 -21.83
C LEU A 16 -23.86 11.88 -20.31
N ASN A 17 -24.88 12.53 -19.75
CA ASN A 17 -25.00 12.71 -18.31
C ASN A 17 -25.10 11.36 -17.56
N GLY A 18 -25.87 10.42 -18.11
CA GLY A 18 -25.94 9.05 -17.56
C GLY A 18 -24.59 8.33 -17.62
N LEU A 19 -23.87 8.47 -18.73
CA LEU A 19 -22.54 7.89 -18.90
C LEU A 19 -21.52 8.52 -17.93
N LEU A 20 -21.54 9.84 -17.77
CA LEU A 20 -20.69 10.57 -16.83
C LEU A 20 -20.91 10.10 -15.39
N PHE A 21 -22.17 9.93 -14.98
CA PHE A 21 -22.48 9.39 -13.65
C PHE A 21 -21.86 8.01 -13.44
N TRP A 22 -22.01 7.11 -14.42
CA TRP A 22 -21.40 5.77 -14.38
C TRP A 22 -19.88 5.82 -14.32
N VAL A 23 -19.25 6.65 -15.15
CA VAL A 23 -17.78 6.81 -15.17
C VAL A 23 -17.26 7.33 -13.85
N LEU A 24 -17.90 8.35 -13.27
CA LEU A 24 -17.51 8.92 -11.97
C LEU A 24 -17.66 7.89 -10.85
N TYR A 25 -18.78 7.14 -10.86
CA TYR A 25 -19.02 6.07 -9.90
C TYR A 25 -17.94 4.99 -9.97
N THR A 26 -17.64 4.48 -11.18
CA THR A 26 -16.60 3.48 -11.38
C THR A 26 -15.22 4.03 -11.02
N SER A 27 -14.92 5.30 -11.29
CA SER A 27 -13.64 5.92 -10.96
C SER A 27 -13.41 5.96 -9.45
N CYS A 28 -14.40 6.42 -8.68
CA CYS A 28 -14.34 6.42 -7.21
C CYS A 28 -14.20 5.00 -6.64
N PHE A 29 -14.88 4.02 -7.23
CA PHE A 29 -14.76 2.62 -6.83
C PHE A 29 -13.37 2.03 -7.09
N VAL A 30 -12.76 2.36 -8.23
CA VAL A 30 -11.39 1.93 -8.55
C VAL A 30 -10.39 2.58 -7.60
N GLU A 31 -10.52 3.87 -7.34
CA GLU A 31 -9.65 4.61 -6.42
C GLU A 31 -9.67 4.00 -5.01
N ASN A 32 -10.87 3.76 -4.47
CA ASN A 32 -11.04 3.10 -3.17
C ASN A 32 -10.37 1.71 -3.11
N ARG A 33 -10.40 0.95 -4.23
CA ARG A 33 -9.75 -0.37 -4.32
C ARG A 33 -8.23 -0.27 -4.52
N MET A 34 -7.76 0.76 -5.20
CA MET A 34 -6.33 0.96 -5.50
C MET A 34 -5.52 1.28 -4.25
N VAL A 35 -6.12 1.99 -3.28
CA VAL A 35 -5.50 2.30 -1.98
C VAL A 35 -5.07 1.03 -1.23
N SER A 36 -5.83 -0.06 -1.32
CA SER A 36 -5.45 -1.34 -0.70
C SER A 36 -4.25 -1.99 -1.39
N VAL A 37 -4.16 -1.89 -2.71
CA VAL A 37 -3.07 -2.47 -3.51
C VAL A 37 -1.75 -1.72 -3.27
N GLU A 38 -1.81 -0.39 -3.15
CA GLU A 38 -0.63 0.43 -2.84
C GLU A 38 0.00 0.02 -1.50
N ARG A 39 -0.82 -0.21 -0.46
CA ARG A 39 -0.35 -0.68 0.85
C ARG A 39 0.33 -2.05 0.75
N ILE A 40 -0.23 -2.99 -0.01
CA ILE A 40 0.39 -4.33 -0.21
C ILE A 40 1.73 -4.20 -0.93
N LYS A 41 1.79 -3.39 -1.99
CA LYS A 41 3.02 -3.15 -2.75
C LYS A 41 4.12 -2.53 -1.89
N GLN A 42 3.77 -1.65 -0.96
CA GLN A 42 4.71 -1.10 0.02
C GLN A 42 5.32 -2.22 0.88
N PHE A 43 4.51 -3.17 1.38
CA PHE A 43 5.01 -4.31 2.17
C PHE A 43 5.88 -5.28 1.37
N THR A 44 5.57 -5.49 0.09
CA THR A 44 6.37 -6.37 -0.78
C THR A 44 7.74 -5.79 -1.12
N ASN A 45 7.87 -4.45 -1.19
CA ASN A 45 9.14 -3.79 -1.52
C ASN A 45 10.01 -3.50 -0.29
N ILE A 46 9.58 -3.92 0.92
CA ILE A 46 10.42 -3.80 2.12
C ILE A 46 11.60 -4.78 1.94
N PRO A 47 12.86 -4.32 2.08
CA PRO A 47 13.99 -5.21 2.04
C PRO A 47 13.82 -6.28 3.13
N SER A 48 13.75 -7.55 2.70
CA SER A 48 13.52 -8.70 3.58
C SER A 48 14.44 -8.62 4.80
N LYS A 49 13.83 -8.56 5.99
CA LYS A 49 14.54 -8.33 7.24
C LYS A 49 15.32 -9.58 7.62
N ALA A 50 16.56 -9.68 7.13
CA ALA A 50 17.52 -10.75 7.37
C ALA A 50 16.99 -12.16 7.03
N GLU A 51 17.80 -12.92 6.30
CA GLU A 51 17.48 -14.29 5.90
C GLU A 51 17.08 -15.16 7.10
N TRP A 52 15.88 -15.78 7.04
CA TRP A 52 15.24 -16.53 8.14
C TRP A 52 16.14 -17.62 8.72
N VAL A 53 16.97 -18.23 7.89
CA VAL A 53 18.00 -19.20 8.30
C VAL A 53 19.24 -18.96 7.46
N LYS A 54 20.30 -18.40 8.06
CA LYS A 54 21.63 -18.43 7.44
C LYS A 54 22.16 -19.85 7.50
N LYS A 55 22.12 -20.57 6.37
CA LYS A 55 22.71 -21.93 6.27
C LYS A 55 24.20 -21.95 6.62
N ASP A 56 24.91 -20.84 6.39
CA ASP A 56 26.32 -20.66 6.76
C ASP A 56 26.60 -20.42 8.25
N LYS A 57 25.58 -20.13 9.08
CA LYS A 57 25.78 -19.76 10.50
C LYS A 57 24.73 -20.37 11.43
N SER A 58 24.37 -21.63 11.20
CA SER A 58 23.55 -22.34 12.18
C SER A 58 24.37 -22.59 13.45
N PRO A 59 23.88 -22.21 14.64
CA PRO A 59 24.56 -22.59 15.87
C PRO A 59 24.55 -24.12 16.02
N PRO A 60 25.59 -24.69 16.65
CA PRO A 60 25.68 -26.14 16.86
C PRO A 60 24.57 -26.60 17.84
N PRO A 61 24.17 -27.89 17.83
CA PRO A 61 23.03 -28.40 18.59
C PRO A 61 23.16 -28.26 20.12
N ASN A 62 24.38 -28.08 20.61
CA ASN A 62 24.71 -27.82 22.02
C ASN A 62 24.69 -26.33 22.38
N TRP A 63 24.30 -25.45 21.47
CA TRP A 63 24.14 -24.02 21.74
C TRP A 63 22.80 -23.71 22.42
N PRO A 64 22.76 -22.83 23.44
CA PRO A 64 23.88 -22.23 24.15
C PRO A 64 24.38 -23.14 25.29
N THR A 65 25.64 -23.57 25.24
CA THR A 65 26.22 -24.46 26.27
C THR A 65 26.46 -23.74 27.59
N HIS A 66 26.73 -22.43 27.52
CA HIS A 66 26.88 -21.55 28.67
C HIS A 66 26.09 -20.28 28.34
N GLY A 67 25.12 -19.90 29.17
CA GLY A 67 24.23 -18.76 28.94
C GLY A 67 24.90 -17.38 29.08
N SER A 68 26.14 -17.22 28.61
CA SER A 68 26.88 -15.96 28.66
C SER A 68 26.67 -15.18 27.37
N LEU A 69 26.04 -14.01 27.47
CA LEU A 69 25.86 -13.07 26.37
C LEU A 69 26.72 -11.84 26.64
N GLU A 70 27.79 -11.68 25.87
CA GLU A 70 28.63 -10.46 25.93
C GLU A 70 28.26 -9.51 24.79
N LEU A 71 27.68 -8.36 25.15
CA LEU A 71 27.38 -7.29 24.21
C LEU A 71 28.59 -6.34 24.16
N ARG A 72 29.36 -6.38 23.07
CA ARG A 72 30.51 -5.47 22.86
C ARG A 72 30.17 -4.41 21.82
N ASN A 73 30.21 -3.14 22.20
CA ASN A 73 30.01 -1.97 21.34
C ASN A 73 28.69 -2.00 20.53
N LEU A 74 27.60 -2.42 21.16
CA LEU A 74 26.28 -2.41 20.54
C LEU A 74 25.78 -0.97 20.37
N GLN A 75 25.79 -0.46 19.13
CA GLN A 75 25.14 0.80 18.78
C GLN A 75 23.79 0.50 18.14
N VAL A 76 22.71 0.68 18.91
CA VAL A 76 21.34 0.52 18.41
C VAL A 76 20.86 1.86 17.86
N THR A 77 20.90 2.03 16.54
CA THR A 77 20.23 3.16 15.89
C THR A 77 18.78 2.78 15.59
N ARG A 78 17.80 3.54 16.09
CA ARG A 78 16.37 3.32 15.85
C ARG A 78 16.04 3.56 14.37
N LYS A 79 16.15 2.52 13.54
CA LYS A 79 15.75 2.55 12.11
C LYS A 79 14.26 2.26 11.89
N PHE A 80 13.50 1.98 12.95
CA PHE A 80 12.22 1.25 12.85
C PHE A 80 10.94 2.11 12.79
N TYR A 81 11.02 3.45 12.85
CA TYR A 81 9.82 4.28 13.00
C TYR A 81 9.32 5.02 11.75
N HIS A 82 10.17 5.22 10.74
CA HIS A 82 9.79 6.08 9.61
C HIS A 82 8.79 5.43 8.63
N HIS A 83 8.61 4.11 8.67
CA HIS A 83 7.66 3.42 7.79
C HIS A 83 6.27 3.23 8.44
N VAL A 84 6.16 3.38 9.76
CA VAL A 84 4.89 3.13 10.49
C VAL A 84 4.01 4.39 10.52
N GLU A 85 4.58 5.59 10.51
CA GLU A 85 3.82 6.85 10.56
C GLU A 85 2.95 7.07 9.31
N VAL A 86 3.34 6.51 8.16
CA VAL A 86 2.54 6.60 6.92
C VAL A 86 1.28 5.73 7.00
N LEU A 87 1.29 4.68 7.82
CA LEU A 87 0.15 3.77 7.98
C LEU A 87 -0.87 4.27 8.99
N THR A 88 -0.45 5.04 10.00
CA THR A 88 -1.36 5.57 11.04
C THR A 88 -2.00 6.90 10.67
N CYS A 89 -1.37 7.72 9.82
CA CYS A 89 -1.92 9.01 9.40
C CYS A 89 -2.86 8.90 8.17
N GLY A 90 -2.75 7.83 7.37
CA GLY A 90 -3.56 7.60 6.15
C GLY A 90 -4.80 6.71 6.32
N PHE A 91 -5.31 6.57 7.55
CA PHE A 91 -6.54 5.82 7.88
C PHE A 91 -7.63 6.70 8.52
N GLY A 92 -7.44 8.01 8.52
CA GLY A 92 -8.45 9.00 8.93
C GLY A 92 -9.22 9.53 7.72
N LEU A 93 -10.08 8.70 7.14
CA LEU A 93 -11.30 9.11 6.44
C LEU A 93 -12.45 8.38 7.13
#